data_AF-A0A8S2F3Y8-F1
#
_entry.id   AF-A0A8S2F3Y8-F1
#
_cell.length_a   1.000
_cell.length_b   1.000
_cell.length_c   1.000
_cell.angle_alpha   90.00
_cell.angle_beta   90.00
_cell.angle_gamma   90.00
#
_symmetry.space_group_name_H-M   'P 1'
#
loop_
_entity.id
_entity.type
_entity.pdbx_description
1 polymer ?
#
loop_
_entity_poly.entity_id
_entity_poly.type
_entity_poly.pdbx_seq_one_letter_code
_entity_poly.pdbx_strand_id
1 'polypeptide(L)'
;MYTGLYSEVWRISRELSHSKEHQILSQEISLYGYFTPYNKSLAMLSSFRKQDKKDEESATSGNPYKNLEKASVLQEARTFNESTVNPKKCTQILTKIAYMLNQGEQMGQTEATETFFAMTKLFQSKDMMLRRMIYLLIKDMSSVANDVIIVTSSLTKDMTGKEDSHRGPAIRALCKITDPSMMQSVERYMKQAIVDKLPSVSSAALTSSSHMMRQGPDVIKRWVNEVQEAVNNDNIMVQYHALGLLYQIRRSDKHAIRKLILKFSKAGLKSPYAYCFL
;
A
#
# COMPACT_ATOMS: atom_id res chain seq x y z
N MET A 1 9.85 -8.30 -29.68
CA MET A 1 8.41 -8.61 -29.79
C MET A 1 7.68 -8.32 -28.46
N TYR A 2 7.89 -7.15 -27.86
CA TYR A 2 7.23 -6.66 -26.61
C TYR A 2 6.83 -5.18 -26.75
N THR A 3 6.54 -4.75 -27.97
CA THR A 3 6.25 -3.35 -28.31
C THR A 3 4.78 -3.13 -28.69
N GLY A 4 3.99 -4.19 -28.89
CA GLY A 4 2.59 -4.10 -29.33
C GLY A 4 1.57 -3.74 -28.23
N LEU A 5 1.68 -4.34 -27.04
CA LEU A 5 0.66 -4.14 -25.98
C LEU A 5 0.69 -2.73 -25.35
N TYR A 6 1.86 -2.11 -25.25
CA TYR A 6 1.99 -0.73 -24.73
C TYR A 6 1.41 0.31 -25.70
N SER A 7 1.46 0.02 -27.01
CA SER A 7 0.91 0.87 -28.07
C SER A 7 -0.62 0.87 -28.06
N GLU A 8 -1.25 -0.30 -27.90
CA GLU A 8 -2.72 -0.43 -27.89
C GLU A 8 -3.37 0.28 -26.69
N VAL A 9 -2.76 0.19 -25.50
CA VAL A 9 -3.25 0.84 -24.28
C VAL A 9 -3.10 2.36 -24.36
N TRP A 10 -2.01 2.86 -24.95
CA TRP A 10 -1.82 4.29 -25.18
C TRP A 10 -2.76 4.84 -26.27
N ARG A 11 -3.11 4.02 -27.28
CA ARG A 11 -4.07 4.36 -28.35
C ARG A 11 -5.50 4.48 -27.80
N ILE A 12 -5.93 3.54 -26.96
CA ILE A 12 -7.23 3.58 -26.27
C ILE A 12 -7.32 4.80 -25.33
N SER A 13 -6.24 5.15 -24.63
CA SER A 13 -6.19 6.38 -23.80
C SER A 13 -6.29 7.67 -24.62
N ARG A 14 -5.83 7.68 -25.87
CA ARG A 14 -5.89 8.85 -26.76
C ARG A 14 -7.27 8.99 -27.43
N GLU A 15 -7.97 7.88 -27.68
CA GLU A 15 -9.34 7.88 -28.23
C GLU A 15 -10.40 8.32 -27.20
N LEU A 16 -10.11 8.23 -25.89
CA LEU A 16 -10.99 8.66 -24.79
C LEU A 16 -10.78 10.12 -24.32
N SER A 17 -10.01 10.94 -25.05
CA SER A 17 -9.51 12.25 -24.59
C SER A 17 -10.56 13.38 -24.50
N HIS A 18 -11.85 13.11 -24.68
CA HIS A 18 -12.89 14.15 -24.83
C HIS A 18 -13.94 14.19 -23.71
N SER A 19 -13.80 13.43 -22.62
CA SER A 19 -14.74 13.46 -21.48
C SER A 19 -14.07 13.87 -20.16
N LYS A 20 -14.80 14.65 -19.35
CA LYS A 20 -14.43 15.09 -17.98
C LYS A 20 -14.10 13.94 -17.03
N GLU A 21 -14.41 12.70 -17.41
CA GLU A 21 -14.07 11.46 -16.69
C GLU A 21 -12.55 11.17 -16.66
N HIS A 22 -11.76 11.75 -17.57
CA HIS A 22 -10.31 11.54 -17.59
C HIS A 22 -9.59 12.07 -16.33
N GLN A 23 -10.14 13.07 -15.64
CA GLN A 23 -9.54 13.66 -14.43
C GLN A 23 -9.81 12.81 -13.16
N ILE A 24 -10.90 12.04 -13.17
CA ILE A 24 -11.23 11.08 -12.13
C ILE A 24 -10.48 9.77 -12.39
N LEU A 25 -10.43 9.31 -13.64
CA LEU A 25 -9.67 8.12 -14.04
C LEU A 25 -8.16 8.31 -13.91
N SER A 26 -7.59 9.50 -14.10
CA SER A 26 -6.16 9.74 -13.83
C SER A 26 -5.84 9.84 -12.33
N GLN A 27 -6.79 10.29 -11.50
CA GLN A 27 -6.71 10.13 -10.05
C GLN A 27 -6.83 8.66 -9.65
N GLU A 28 -7.73 7.89 -10.24
CA GLU A 28 -7.87 6.45 -9.98
C GLU A 28 -6.68 5.64 -10.50
N ILE A 29 -6.11 5.97 -11.67
CA ILE A 29 -4.90 5.34 -12.22
C ILE A 29 -3.66 5.73 -11.39
N SER A 30 -3.63 6.90 -10.74
CA SER A 30 -2.59 7.23 -9.75
C SER A 30 -2.86 6.67 -8.35
N LEU A 31 -4.13 6.41 -7.97
CA LEU A 31 -4.52 5.73 -6.73
C LEU A 31 -4.35 4.20 -6.81
N TYR A 32 -4.56 3.62 -7.99
CA TYR A 32 -4.29 2.24 -8.38
C TYR A 32 -2.94 2.08 -9.11
N GLY A 33 -2.12 3.13 -9.11
CA GLY A 33 -0.77 3.19 -9.70
C GLY A 33 0.26 2.26 -9.07
N TYR A 34 -0.19 1.36 -8.19
CA TYR A 34 0.51 0.14 -7.80
C TYR A 34 0.00 -1.08 -8.58
N PHE A 35 -0.06 -1.01 -9.92
CA PHE A 35 -0.19 -2.23 -10.73
C PHE A 35 1.11 -3.07 -10.78
N THR A 36 2.12 -2.75 -9.95
CA THR A 36 3.44 -3.43 -9.98
C THR A 36 4.12 -3.71 -8.62
N PRO A 37 3.38 -3.94 -7.52
CA PRO A 37 3.86 -4.91 -6.53
C PRO A 37 2.90 -6.06 -6.32
N TYR A 38 1.59 -5.98 -6.61
CA TYR A 38 0.71 -7.12 -6.35
C TYR A 38 1.00 -8.28 -7.31
N ASN A 39 1.04 -8.00 -8.61
CA ASN A 39 1.46 -8.98 -9.62
C ASN A 39 2.96 -9.27 -9.57
N LYS A 40 3.81 -8.30 -9.20
CA LYS A 40 5.26 -8.55 -9.04
C LYS A 40 5.55 -9.38 -7.80
N SER A 41 4.86 -9.20 -6.68
CA SER A 41 5.01 -10.01 -5.47
C SER A 41 4.43 -11.40 -5.70
N LEU A 42 3.27 -11.53 -6.34
CA LEU A 42 2.74 -12.84 -6.73
C LEU A 42 3.63 -13.54 -7.79
N ALA A 43 4.12 -12.82 -8.80
CA ALA A 43 5.05 -13.36 -9.80
C ALA A 43 6.43 -13.66 -9.21
N MET A 44 6.96 -12.81 -8.33
CA MET A 44 8.21 -13.04 -7.60
C MET A 44 8.08 -14.26 -6.67
N LEU A 45 6.93 -14.42 -5.99
CA LEU A 45 6.59 -15.62 -5.21
C LEU A 45 6.51 -16.88 -6.09
N SER A 46 6.03 -16.76 -7.34
CA SER A 46 6.04 -17.86 -8.31
C SER A 46 7.45 -18.20 -8.82
N SER A 47 8.32 -17.19 -8.97
CA SER A 47 9.69 -17.35 -9.47
C SER A 47 10.64 -17.94 -8.43
N PHE A 48 10.48 -17.64 -7.14
CA PHE A 48 11.33 -18.22 -6.08
C PHE A 48 11.07 -19.70 -5.82
N ARG A 49 9.93 -20.25 -6.27
CA ARG A 49 9.68 -21.70 -6.23
C ARG A 49 10.42 -22.46 -7.32
N LYS A 50 10.93 -21.78 -8.35
CA LYS A 50 11.65 -22.42 -9.47
C LYS A 50 13.14 -22.66 -9.20
N GLN A 51 13.69 -22.19 -8.08
CA GLN A 51 15.14 -22.29 -7.81
C GLN A 51 15.55 -23.51 -6.97
N ASP A 52 14.59 -24.25 -6.40
CA ASP A 52 14.84 -25.46 -5.58
C ASP A 52 14.46 -26.79 -6.26
N LYS A 53 14.05 -26.78 -7.53
CA LYS A 53 13.80 -28.01 -8.30
C LYS A 53 14.33 -27.86 -9.71
N LYS A 54 15.61 -28.21 -9.87
CA LYS A 54 16.06 -28.80 -11.13
C LYS A 54 15.54 -30.23 -11.14
N ASP A 55 14.96 -30.58 -12.28
CA ASP A 55 14.58 -31.92 -12.73
C ASP A 55 13.08 -32.25 -12.71
N GLU A 56 12.65 -32.62 -13.92
CA GLU A 56 11.39 -33.18 -14.42
C GLU A 56 10.27 -32.23 -14.86
N GLU A 57 10.11 -32.21 -16.20
CA GLU A 57 9.12 -31.52 -17.01
C GLU A 57 7.69 -32.06 -16.81
N SER A 58 6.75 -31.16 -17.12
CA SER A 58 5.43 -31.48 -17.68
C SER A 58 4.40 -32.19 -16.78
N ALA A 59 3.90 -31.48 -15.77
CA ALA A 59 2.54 -31.68 -15.28
C ALA A 59 1.90 -30.35 -14.86
N THR A 60 1.00 -29.86 -15.72
CA THR A 60 -0.12 -28.96 -15.39
C THR A 60 0.25 -27.62 -14.74
N SER A 61 0.49 -26.61 -15.58
CA SER A 61 0.52 -25.18 -15.24
C SER A 61 -0.87 -24.62 -14.82
N GLY A 62 -1.60 -25.35 -13.98
CA GLY A 62 -2.81 -24.87 -13.32
C GLY A 62 -2.46 -23.95 -12.16
N ASN A 63 -3.28 -22.91 -11.94
CA ASN A 63 -3.17 -22.09 -10.73
C ASN A 63 -3.36 -23.01 -9.49
N PRO A 64 -2.38 -23.12 -8.57
CA PRO A 64 -2.45 -24.01 -7.40
C PRO A 64 -3.58 -23.66 -6.42
N TYR A 65 -4.24 -22.51 -6.61
CA TYR A 65 -5.33 -22.01 -5.78
C TYR A 65 -6.72 -22.08 -6.46
N LYS A 66 -6.82 -22.73 -7.63
CA LYS A 66 -8.05 -22.73 -8.46
C LYS A 66 -9.28 -23.33 -7.76
N ASN A 67 -9.09 -24.25 -6.81
CA ASN A 67 -10.17 -24.97 -6.10
C ASN A 67 -10.07 -24.82 -4.57
N LEU A 68 -9.80 -23.61 -4.06
CA LEU A 68 -9.80 -23.38 -2.61
C LEU A 68 -11.22 -23.25 -2.07
N GLU A 69 -11.55 -24.07 -1.06
CA GLU A 69 -12.81 -23.93 -0.31
C GLU A 69 -12.62 -23.00 0.89
N LYS A 70 -13.50 -22.01 1.05
CA LYS A 70 -13.45 -21.02 2.15
C LYS A 70 -13.34 -21.69 3.52
N ALA A 71 -14.21 -22.66 3.80
CA ALA A 71 -14.23 -23.37 5.08
C ALA A 71 -12.90 -24.05 5.40
N SER A 72 -12.25 -24.68 4.40
CA SER A 72 -10.95 -25.33 4.58
C SER A 72 -9.86 -24.31 4.93
N VAL A 73 -9.82 -23.17 4.24
CA VAL A 73 -8.80 -22.13 4.48
C VAL A 73 -8.97 -21.47 5.85
N LEU A 74 -10.21 -21.22 6.27
CA LEU A 74 -10.50 -20.68 7.62
C LEU A 74 -10.18 -21.70 8.72
N GLN A 75 -10.38 -23.00 8.46
CA GLN A 75 -9.96 -24.05 9.38
C GLN A 75 -8.43 -24.11 9.51
N GLU A 76 -7.69 -24.00 8.40
CA GLU A 76 -6.23 -23.92 8.42
C GLU A 76 -5.72 -22.68 9.19
N ALA A 77 -6.43 -21.54 9.11
CA ALA A 77 -6.07 -20.32 9.83
C ALA A 77 -6.02 -20.49 11.35
N ARG A 78 -6.65 -21.54 11.91
CA ARG A 78 -6.52 -21.88 13.33
C ARG A 78 -5.08 -22.20 13.75
N THR A 79 -4.21 -22.61 12.82
CA THR A 79 -2.76 -22.79 13.06
C THR A 79 -2.09 -21.50 13.55
N PHE A 80 -2.65 -20.32 13.30
CA PHE A 80 -2.08 -19.06 13.83
C PHE A 80 -2.17 -18.94 15.36
N ASN A 81 -3.02 -19.75 15.99
CA ASN A 81 -3.18 -19.80 17.45
C ASN A 81 -2.21 -20.76 18.15
N GLU A 82 -1.40 -21.51 17.40
CA GLU A 82 -0.38 -22.41 17.95
C GLU A 82 0.70 -21.61 18.71
N SER A 83 1.27 -22.20 19.76
CA SER A 83 2.29 -21.54 20.60
C SER A 83 3.59 -21.25 19.84
N THR A 84 3.93 -22.09 18.85
CA THR A 84 5.10 -21.93 18.00
C THR A 84 4.68 -21.58 16.57
N VAL A 85 5.14 -20.42 16.08
CA VAL A 85 4.81 -19.96 14.73
C VAL A 85 5.73 -20.62 13.72
N ASN A 86 5.17 -21.38 12.78
CA ASN A 86 5.89 -21.83 11.58
C ASN A 86 5.71 -20.81 10.45
N PRO A 87 6.74 -20.01 10.10
CA PRO A 87 6.56 -18.91 9.16
C PRO A 87 6.20 -19.35 7.74
N LYS A 88 6.77 -20.47 7.28
CA LYS A 88 6.49 -21.01 5.94
C LYS A 88 5.03 -21.47 5.81
N LYS A 89 4.56 -22.25 6.79
CA LYS A 89 3.17 -22.73 6.83
C LYS A 89 2.19 -21.56 6.96
N CYS A 90 2.45 -20.62 7.87
CA CYS A 90 1.58 -19.46 8.05
C CYS A 90 1.53 -18.58 6.80
N THR A 91 2.66 -18.33 6.14
CA THR A 91 2.71 -17.57 4.88
C THR A 91 1.86 -18.21 3.80
N GLN A 92 1.87 -19.54 3.67
CA GLN A 92 1.03 -20.26 2.71
C GLN A 92 -0.45 -20.06 3.00
N ILE A 93 -0.86 -20.15 4.27
CA ILE A 93 -2.26 -19.95 4.67
C ILE A 93 -2.69 -18.50 4.42
N LEU A 94 -1.88 -17.51 4.81
CA LEU A 94 -2.15 -16.09 4.51
C LEU A 94 -2.26 -15.84 3.00
N THR A 95 -1.47 -16.54 2.18
CA THR A 95 -1.56 -16.44 0.71
C THR A 95 -2.88 -16.99 0.19
N LYS A 96 -3.38 -18.10 0.74
CA LYS A 96 -4.70 -18.66 0.39
C LYS A 96 -5.82 -17.68 0.76
N ILE A 97 -5.76 -17.08 1.96
CA ILE A 97 -6.73 -16.06 2.40
C ILE A 97 -6.69 -14.86 1.45
N ALA A 98 -5.51 -14.32 1.15
CA ALA A 98 -5.35 -13.20 0.24
C ALA A 98 -5.89 -13.53 -1.16
N TYR A 99 -5.62 -14.74 -1.67
CA TYR A 99 -6.15 -15.17 -2.96
C TYR A 99 -7.68 -15.20 -2.97
N MET A 100 -8.31 -15.78 -1.94
CA MET A 100 -9.78 -15.83 -1.83
C MET A 100 -10.40 -14.43 -1.78
N LEU A 101 -9.86 -13.53 -0.95
CA LEU A 101 -10.34 -12.15 -0.88
C LEU A 101 -10.24 -11.44 -2.24
N ASN A 102 -9.16 -11.69 -3.00
CA ASN A 102 -8.98 -11.13 -4.34
C ASN A 102 -9.92 -11.73 -5.40
N GLN A 103 -10.47 -12.93 -5.19
CA GLN A 103 -11.53 -13.48 -6.06
C GLN A 103 -12.91 -12.88 -5.77
N GLY A 104 -13.02 -12.01 -4.77
CA GLY A 104 -14.29 -11.42 -4.33
C GLY A 104 -15.10 -12.32 -3.38
N GLU A 105 -14.49 -13.39 -2.86
CA GLU A 105 -15.10 -14.25 -1.85
C GLU A 105 -15.43 -13.42 -0.59
N GLN A 106 -16.70 -13.41 -0.18
CA GLN A 106 -17.15 -12.63 0.95
C GLN A 106 -16.92 -13.39 2.27
N MET A 107 -16.19 -12.76 3.18
CA MET A 107 -16.06 -13.24 4.55
C MET A 107 -17.14 -12.61 5.43
N GLY A 108 -17.79 -13.43 6.26
CA GLY A 108 -18.68 -12.90 7.29
C GLY A 108 -17.88 -12.06 8.30
N GLN A 109 -18.51 -11.05 8.90
CA GLN A 109 -17.85 -10.15 9.87
C GLN A 109 -17.21 -10.92 11.04
N THR A 110 -17.90 -11.92 11.58
CA THR A 110 -17.38 -12.79 12.66
C THR A 110 -16.15 -13.59 12.18
N GLU A 111 -16.25 -14.25 11.02
CA GLU A 111 -15.15 -15.02 10.44
C GLU A 111 -13.92 -14.15 10.18
N ALA A 112 -14.13 -12.94 9.65
CA ALA A 112 -13.09 -11.96 9.37
C ALA A 112 -12.42 -11.50 10.65
N THR A 113 -13.19 -11.21 11.70
CA THR A 113 -12.67 -10.74 12.99
C THR A 113 -11.86 -11.83 13.68
N GLU A 114 -12.36 -13.07 13.74
CA GLU A 114 -11.62 -14.21 14.30
C GLU A 114 -10.32 -14.48 13.57
N THR A 115 -10.36 -14.47 12.23
CA THR A 115 -9.18 -14.66 11.39
C THR A 115 -8.17 -13.53 11.56
N PHE A 116 -8.65 -12.28 11.68
CA PHE A 116 -7.82 -11.10 11.92
C PHE A 116 -7.12 -11.19 13.29
N PHE A 117 -7.86 -11.55 14.35
CA PHE A 117 -7.29 -11.75 15.69
C PHE A 117 -6.28 -12.89 15.73
N ALA A 118 -6.55 -14.01 15.06
CA ALA A 118 -5.59 -15.10 14.93
C ALA A 118 -4.31 -14.64 14.21
N MET A 119 -4.45 -13.86 13.12
CA MET A 119 -3.32 -13.28 12.38
C MET A 119 -2.47 -12.35 13.26
N THR A 120 -3.05 -11.61 14.21
CA THR A 120 -2.26 -10.71 15.09
C THR A 120 -1.17 -11.43 15.88
N LYS A 121 -1.37 -12.71 16.22
CA LYS A 121 -0.38 -13.53 16.92
C LYS A 121 0.88 -13.77 16.09
N LEU A 122 0.78 -13.67 14.76
CA LEU A 122 1.91 -13.88 13.85
C LEU A 122 2.96 -12.76 13.92
N PHE A 123 2.64 -11.60 14.53
CA PHE A 123 3.60 -10.52 14.77
C PHE A 123 4.75 -10.93 15.71
N GLN A 124 4.65 -12.05 16.42
CA GLN A 124 5.76 -12.58 17.23
C GLN A 124 6.92 -13.14 16.37
N SER A 125 6.64 -13.51 15.13
CA SER A 125 7.67 -14.01 14.20
C SER A 125 8.49 -12.87 13.61
N LYS A 126 9.80 -13.08 13.51
CA LYS A 126 10.75 -12.16 12.86
C LYS A 126 10.91 -12.41 11.35
N ASP A 127 10.21 -13.39 10.79
CA ASP A 127 10.30 -13.70 9.36
C ASP A 127 9.75 -12.56 8.50
N MET A 128 10.58 -12.06 7.59
CA MET A 128 10.28 -10.87 6.77
C MET A 128 9.12 -11.11 5.80
N MET A 129 9.03 -12.31 5.22
CA MET A 129 7.99 -12.63 4.23
C MET A 129 6.63 -12.72 4.91
N LEU A 130 6.57 -13.40 6.05
CA LEU A 130 5.39 -13.48 6.88
C LEU A 130 4.93 -12.08 7.31
N ARG A 131 5.87 -11.24 7.76
CA ARG A 131 5.57 -9.85 8.16
C ARG A 131 4.93 -9.04 7.03
N ARG A 132 5.46 -9.17 5.81
CA ARG A 132 4.88 -8.52 4.61
C ARG A 132 3.46 -9.01 4.31
N MET A 133 3.22 -10.32 4.43
CA MET A 133 1.88 -10.88 4.24
C MET A 133 0.88 -10.35 5.27
N ILE A 134 1.30 -10.21 6.53
CA ILE A 134 0.46 -9.64 7.60
C ILE A 134 0.05 -8.21 7.23
N TYR A 135 0.97 -7.34 6.80
CA TYR A 135 0.63 -5.96 6.42
C TYR A 135 -0.36 -5.89 5.23
N LEU A 136 -0.28 -6.83 4.28
CA LEU A 136 -1.22 -6.89 3.17
C LEU A 136 -2.62 -7.24 3.68
N LEU A 137 -2.73 -8.33 4.43
CA LEU A 137 -4.03 -8.79 4.92
C LEU A 137 -4.66 -7.85 5.94
N ILE A 138 -3.88 -7.10 6.73
CA ILE A 138 -4.43 -6.04 7.58
C ILE A 138 -5.23 -5.04 6.74
N LYS A 139 -4.69 -4.60 5.60
CA LYS A 139 -5.36 -3.62 4.75
C LYS A 139 -6.60 -4.20 4.09
N ASP A 140 -6.52 -5.44 3.62
CA ASP A 140 -7.62 -6.10 2.89
C ASP A 140 -8.78 -6.43 3.84
N MET A 141 -8.48 -6.89 5.06
CA MET A 141 -9.49 -7.25 6.06
C MET A 141 -10.02 -6.07 6.87
N SER A 142 -9.33 -4.92 6.87
CA SER A 142 -9.69 -3.74 7.71
C SER A 142 -11.10 -3.20 7.53
N SER A 143 -11.72 -3.46 6.37
CA SER A 143 -13.08 -2.98 6.07
C SER A 143 -14.19 -3.91 6.52
N VAL A 144 -13.85 -5.16 6.90
CA VAL A 144 -14.82 -6.22 7.24
C VAL A 144 -14.66 -6.67 8.69
N ALA A 145 -13.42 -6.74 9.20
CA ALA A 145 -13.14 -7.14 10.58
C ALA A 145 -13.44 -6.01 11.57
N ASN A 146 -13.88 -6.38 12.78
CA ASN A 146 -14.05 -5.46 13.90
C ASN A 146 -12.75 -5.33 14.72
N ASP A 147 -12.68 -4.26 15.52
CA ASP A 147 -11.58 -4.03 16.49
C ASP A 147 -10.18 -4.09 15.88
N VAL A 148 -10.05 -3.68 14.62
CA VAL A 148 -8.80 -3.69 13.85
C VAL A 148 -7.71 -2.82 14.48
N ILE A 149 -8.09 -1.91 15.38
CA ILE A 149 -7.19 -1.06 16.17
C ILE A 149 -6.17 -1.86 17.00
N ILE A 150 -6.45 -3.13 17.31
CA ILE A 150 -5.56 -4.00 18.13
C ILE A 150 -4.12 -4.09 17.58
N VAL A 151 -3.91 -3.95 16.27
CA VAL A 151 -2.56 -4.01 15.65
C VAL A 151 -1.81 -2.68 15.68
N THR A 152 -2.42 -1.59 16.16
CA THR A 152 -1.84 -0.23 16.13
C THR A 152 -0.47 -0.18 16.80
N SER A 153 -0.32 -0.74 18.00
CA SER A 153 0.96 -0.75 18.72
C SER A 153 2.06 -1.56 18.01
N SER A 154 1.68 -2.64 17.34
CA SER A 154 2.62 -3.45 16.55
C SER A 154 3.08 -2.71 15.29
N LEU A 155 2.17 -2.02 14.62
CA LEU A 155 2.49 -1.22 13.44
C LEU A 155 3.30 0.04 13.78
N THR A 156 3.01 0.72 14.90
CA THR A 156 3.81 1.86 15.36
C THR A 156 5.21 1.42 15.78
N LYS A 157 5.36 0.24 16.40
CA LYS A 157 6.67 -0.34 16.66
C LYS A 157 7.46 -0.61 15.37
N ASP A 158 6.80 -1.17 14.35
CA ASP A 158 7.44 -1.50 13.08
C ASP A 158 7.78 -0.25 12.24
N MET A 159 6.95 0.80 12.28
CA MET A 159 7.21 2.05 11.53
C MET A 159 8.40 2.85 12.07
N THR A 160 8.63 2.81 13.39
CA THR A 160 9.77 3.46 14.06
C THR A 160 10.92 2.50 14.33
N GLY A 161 10.79 1.24 13.93
CA GLY A 161 11.80 0.21 14.15
C GLY A 161 13.07 0.44 13.33
N LYS A 162 14.11 -0.34 13.64
CA LYS A 162 15.38 -0.32 12.91
C LYS A 162 15.33 -1.01 11.55
N GLU A 163 14.32 -1.86 11.33
CA GLU A 163 14.17 -2.65 10.12
C GLU A 163 13.50 -1.83 9.01
N ASP A 164 14.30 -1.14 8.20
CA ASP A 164 13.84 -0.26 7.13
C ASP A 164 12.86 -0.93 6.15
N SER A 165 13.00 -2.23 5.96
CA SER A 165 12.13 -3.03 5.10
C SER A 165 10.68 -3.14 5.60
N HIS A 166 10.45 -2.92 6.90
CA HIS A 166 9.13 -2.96 7.54
C HIS A 166 8.46 -1.58 7.62
N ARG A 167 9.27 -0.52 7.74
CA ARG A 167 8.78 0.82 8.09
C ARG A 167 7.74 1.35 7.10
N GLY A 168 8.07 1.35 5.81
CA GLY A 168 7.16 1.81 4.75
C GLY A 168 5.85 1.01 4.65
N PRO A 169 5.90 -0.34 4.57
CA PRO A 169 4.71 -1.18 4.62
C PRO A 169 3.85 -1.00 5.88
N ALA A 170 4.48 -0.87 7.06
CA ALA A 170 3.79 -0.64 8.32
C ALA A 170 3.03 0.69 8.34
N ILE A 171 3.63 1.77 7.82
CA ILE A 171 2.96 3.08 7.66
C ILE A 171 1.65 2.94 6.87
N ARG A 172 1.70 2.24 5.72
CA ARG A 172 0.50 2.08 4.87
C ARG A 172 -0.58 1.25 5.53
N ALA A 173 -0.20 0.21 6.26
CA ALA A 173 -1.16 -0.60 7.03
C ALA A 173 -1.78 0.21 8.17
N LEU A 174 -0.97 0.98 8.90
CA LEU A 174 -1.42 1.81 10.02
C LEU A 174 -2.41 2.88 9.56
N CYS A 175 -2.06 3.64 8.52
CA CYS A 175 -2.93 4.68 8.00
C CYS A 175 -4.22 4.14 7.38
N LYS A 176 -4.25 2.87 6.93
CA LYS A 176 -5.47 2.24 6.40
C LYS A 176 -6.48 1.92 7.50
N ILE A 177 -6.02 1.55 8.70
CA ILE A 177 -6.87 1.26 9.86
C ILE A 177 -7.12 2.48 10.76
N THR A 178 -6.44 3.60 10.48
CA THR A 178 -6.60 4.84 11.25
C THR A 178 -7.87 5.56 10.83
N ASP A 179 -8.75 5.81 11.78
CA ASP A 179 -9.96 6.61 11.60
C ASP A 179 -9.73 8.08 12.00
N PRO A 180 -10.69 9.00 11.73
CA PRO A 180 -10.57 10.41 12.09
C PRO A 180 -10.28 10.67 13.58
N SER A 181 -10.83 9.85 14.48
CA SER A 181 -10.68 10.01 15.92
C SER A 181 -9.24 9.75 16.39
N MET A 182 -8.55 8.83 15.72
CA MET A 182 -7.19 8.42 16.05
C MET A 182 -6.09 9.20 15.31
N MET A 183 -6.40 9.99 14.29
CA MET A 183 -5.39 10.65 13.45
C MET A 183 -4.38 11.48 14.25
N GLN A 184 -4.81 12.13 15.33
CA GLN A 184 -3.92 12.92 16.20
C GLN A 184 -2.87 12.04 16.88
N SER A 185 -3.20 10.80 17.23
CA SER A 185 -2.28 9.87 17.90
C SER A 185 -1.12 9.44 16.99
N VAL A 186 -1.36 9.37 15.68
CA VAL A 186 -0.34 8.98 14.68
C VAL A 186 0.38 10.18 14.06
N GLU A 187 -0.09 11.40 14.31
CA GLU A 187 0.41 12.64 13.68
C GLU A 187 1.92 12.81 13.83
N ARG A 188 2.45 12.63 15.05
CA ARG A 188 3.89 12.80 15.30
C ARG A 188 4.73 11.81 14.48
N TYR A 189 4.31 10.56 14.42
CA TYR A 189 5.03 9.52 13.68
C TYR A 189 4.97 9.78 12.16
N MET A 190 3.83 10.25 11.66
CA MET A 190 3.65 10.59 10.25
C MET A 190 4.51 11.78 9.83
N LYS A 191 4.56 12.85 10.62
CA LYS A 191 5.44 14.00 10.36
C LYS A 191 6.90 13.58 10.25
N GLN A 192 7.38 12.75 11.20
CA GLN A 192 8.73 12.19 11.15
C GLN A 192 8.97 11.32 9.91
N ALA A 193 8.00 10.48 9.55
CA ALA A 193 8.12 9.61 8.39
C ALA A 193 8.12 10.39 7.06
N ILE A 194 7.40 11.51 6.94
CA ILE A 194 7.36 12.35 5.73
C ILE A 194 8.75 12.92 5.41
N VAL A 195 9.50 13.36 6.42
CA VAL A 195 10.85 13.92 6.24
C VAL A 195 11.96 12.88 6.43
N ASP A 196 11.62 11.59 6.40
CA ASP A 196 12.60 10.53 6.56
C ASP A 196 13.61 10.50 5.40
N LYS A 197 14.87 10.22 5.74
CA LYS A 197 15.97 10.13 4.75
C LYS A 197 15.75 8.99 3.77
N LEU A 198 15.10 7.91 4.18
CA LEU A 198 14.83 6.76 3.34
C LEU A 198 13.62 7.05 2.42
N PRO A 199 13.81 7.10 1.09
CA PRO A 199 12.74 7.49 0.18
C PRO A 199 11.51 6.59 0.23
N SER A 200 11.69 5.29 0.53
CA SER A 200 10.57 4.34 0.64
C SER A 200 9.63 4.66 1.81
N VAL A 201 10.18 5.17 2.93
CA VAL A 201 9.44 5.58 4.12
C VAL A 201 8.73 6.90 3.87
N SER A 202 9.46 7.91 3.38
CA SER A 202 8.87 9.21 3.01
C SER A 202 7.75 9.07 1.98
N SER A 203 7.98 8.32 0.90
CA SER A 203 6.96 8.05 -0.12
C SER A 203 5.75 7.30 0.45
N ALA A 204 5.95 6.32 1.34
CA ALA A 204 4.85 5.62 2.00
C ALA A 204 4.04 6.55 2.90
N ALA A 205 4.68 7.46 3.64
CA ALA A 205 4.01 8.43 4.49
C ALA A 205 3.22 9.46 3.68
N LEU A 206 3.79 10.00 2.60
CA LEU A 206 3.15 10.97 1.73
C LEU A 206 1.91 10.40 1.03
N THR A 207 2.01 9.19 0.47
CA THR A 207 0.87 8.50 -0.16
C THR A 207 -0.22 8.18 0.85
N SER A 208 0.16 7.70 2.04
CA SER A 208 -0.79 7.42 3.13
C SER A 208 -1.50 8.69 3.62
N SER A 209 -0.76 9.80 3.74
CA SER A 209 -1.30 11.12 4.11
C SER A 209 -2.33 11.61 3.07
N SER A 210 -2.09 11.36 1.78
CA SER A 210 -3.04 11.69 0.71
C SER A 210 -4.35 10.90 0.82
N HIS A 211 -4.30 9.63 1.25
CA HIS A 211 -5.53 8.88 1.55
C HIS A 211 -6.27 9.44 2.77
N MET A 212 -5.51 9.79 3.81
CA MET A 212 -6.03 10.39 5.05
C MET A 212 -6.67 11.77 4.83
N MET A 213 -6.27 12.53 3.80
CA MET A 213 -6.91 13.80 3.41
C MET A 213 -8.42 13.67 3.16
N ARG A 214 -8.90 12.50 2.74
CA ARG A 214 -10.33 12.27 2.50
C ARG A 214 -11.16 12.17 3.77
N GLN A 215 -10.55 11.75 4.88
CA GLN A 215 -11.24 11.45 6.14
C GLN A 215 -11.03 12.53 7.20
N GLY A 216 -9.85 13.17 7.25
CA GLY A 216 -9.53 14.22 8.22
C GLY A 216 -8.59 15.28 7.65
N PRO A 217 -9.06 16.11 6.70
CA PRO A 217 -8.21 17.10 6.03
C PRO A 217 -7.60 18.13 6.99
N ASP A 218 -8.26 18.48 8.08
CA ASP A 218 -7.79 19.53 9.00
C ASP A 218 -6.59 19.09 9.85
N VAL A 219 -6.43 17.77 10.07
CA VAL A 219 -5.21 17.23 10.67
C VAL A 219 -4.07 17.32 9.68
N ILE A 220 -4.28 16.84 8.45
CA ILE A 220 -3.22 16.74 7.43
C ILE A 220 -2.75 18.11 6.93
N LYS A 221 -3.63 19.11 6.85
CA LYS A 221 -3.24 20.50 6.49
C LYS A 221 -2.18 21.06 7.44
N ARG A 222 -2.12 20.60 8.70
CA ARG A 222 -1.10 21.01 9.68
C ARG A 222 0.28 20.42 9.40
N TRP A 223 0.41 19.52 8.42
CA TRP A 223 1.66 18.86 8.04
C TRP A 223 2.33 19.54 6.84
N VAL A 224 1.84 20.72 6.45
CA VAL A 224 2.30 21.44 5.24
C VAL A 224 3.79 21.74 5.27
N ASN A 225 4.40 21.93 6.44
CA ASN A 225 5.82 22.23 6.57
C ASN A 225 6.67 21.02 6.20
N GLU A 226 6.35 19.86 6.76
CA GLU A 226 7.01 18.58 6.48
C GLU A 226 6.83 18.18 5.01
N VAL A 227 5.63 18.36 4.46
CA VAL A 227 5.36 18.10 3.04
C VAL A 227 6.16 19.06 2.15
N GLN A 228 6.24 20.34 2.50
CA GLN A 228 6.99 21.34 1.73
C GLN A 228 8.50 21.06 1.73
N GLU A 229 9.05 20.52 2.83
CA GLU A 229 10.41 20.01 2.90
C GLU A 229 10.61 18.83 1.94
N ALA A 230 9.71 17.84 1.99
CA ALA A 230 9.76 16.66 1.14
C ALA A 230 9.67 16.97 -0.38
N VAL A 231 9.01 18.07 -0.77
CA VAL A 231 8.99 18.52 -2.19
C VAL A 231 10.40 18.84 -2.71
N ASN A 232 11.32 19.28 -1.85
CA ASN A 232 12.68 19.63 -2.29
C ASN A 232 13.63 18.41 -2.30
N ASN A 233 13.15 17.22 -1.90
CA ASN A 233 13.93 15.98 -1.89
C ASN A 233 14.47 15.64 -3.29
N ASP A 234 15.67 15.04 -3.35
CA ASP A 234 16.31 14.63 -4.60
C ASP A 234 15.61 13.43 -5.26
N ASN A 235 14.91 12.62 -4.49
CA ASN A 235 14.24 11.44 -5.00
C ASN A 235 13.00 11.81 -5.81
N ILE A 236 12.99 11.36 -7.07
CA ILE A 236 11.90 11.56 -8.05
C ILE A 236 10.53 11.20 -7.49
N MET A 237 10.41 10.07 -6.80
CA MET A 237 9.12 9.59 -6.28
C MET A 237 8.70 10.36 -5.03
N VAL A 238 9.63 10.73 -4.15
CA VAL A 238 9.31 11.55 -2.97
C VAL A 238 8.81 12.92 -3.40
N GLN A 239 9.50 13.58 -4.33
CA GLN A 239 9.06 14.87 -4.86
C GLN A 239 7.68 14.77 -5.54
N TYR A 240 7.43 13.70 -6.32
CA TYR A 240 6.12 13.47 -6.94
C TYR A 240 4.99 13.39 -5.91
N HIS A 241 5.12 12.50 -4.91
CA HIS A 241 4.09 12.32 -3.89
C HIS A 241 3.93 13.57 -3.00
N ALA A 242 5.04 14.24 -2.68
CA ALA A 242 5.01 15.45 -1.86
C ALA A 242 4.31 16.60 -2.58
N LEU A 243 4.58 16.79 -3.88
CA LEU A 243 3.92 17.84 -4.65
C LEU A 243 2.43 17.54 -4.82
N GLY A 244 2.06 16.28 -5.08
CA GLY A 244 0.66 15.86 -5.15
C GLY A 244 -0.11 16.11 -3.86
N LEU A 245 0.49 15.79 -2.70
CA LEU A 245 -0.11 16.07 -1.39
C LEU A 245 -0.18 17.58 -1.10
N LEU A 246 0.88 18.33 -1.43
CA LEU A 246 0.92 19.78 -1.24
C LEU A 246 -0.15 20.49 -2.08
N TYR A 247 -0.35 20.03 -3.31
CA TYR A 247 -1.43 20.49 -4.18
C TYR A 247 -2.79 20.19 -3.55
N GLN A 248 -3.02 18.97 -3.04
CA GLN A 248 -4.27 18.63 -2.37
C GLN A 248 -4.54 19.48 -1.12
N ILE A 249 -3.52 19.77 -0.31
CA ILE A 249 -3.63 20.65 0.86
C ILE A 249 -4.04 22.07 0.42
N ARG A 250 -3.43 22.59 -0.64
CA ARG A 250 -3.62 23.96 -1.14
C ARG A 250 -4.73 24.10 -2.18
N ARG A 251 -5.45 23.04 -2.54
CA ARG A 251 -6.42 23.03 -3.65
C ARG A 251 -7.51 24.10 -3.56
N SER A 252 -7.82 24.57 -2.34
CA SER A 252 -8.80 25.63 -2.08
C SER A 252 -8.22 27.05 -2.15
N ASP A 253 -6.89 27.20 -2.01
CA ASP A 253 -6.18 28.48 -2.02
C ASP A 253 -5.54 28.73 -3.39
N LYS A 254 -6.27 29.46 -4.24
CA LYS A 254 -5.82 29.82 -5.60
C LYS A 254 -4.51 30.59 -5.60
N HIS A 255 -4.24 31.41 -4.59
CA HIS A 255 -3.01 32.19 -4.51
C HIS A 255 -1.82 31.29 -4.20
N ALA A 256 -1.97 30.37 -3.24
CA ALA A 256 -0.92 29.42 -2.89
C ALA A 256 -0.59 28.45 -4.06
N ILE A 257 -1.58 28.03 -4.85
CA ILE A 257 -1.36 27.23 -6.07
C ILE A 257 -0.58 28.03 -7.11
N ARG A 258 -0.98 29.28 -7.40
CA ARG A 258 -0.23 30.14 -8.35
C ARG A 258 1.22 30.32 -7.93
N LYS A 259 1.49 30.55 -6.64
CA LYS A 259 2.85 30.66 -6.11
C LYS A 259 3.64 29.36 -6.28
N LEU A 260 3.00 28.21 -6.10
CA LEU A 260 3.60 26.90 -6.34
C LEU A 260 4.01 26.72 -7.81
N ILE A 261 3.10 27.01 -8.74
CA ILE A 261 3.33 26.87 -10.18
C ILE A 261 4.47 27.80 -10.62
N LEU A 262 4.43 29.07 -10.21
CA LEU A 262 5.46 30.04 -10.56
C LEU A 262 6.85 29.65 -10.04
N LYS A 263 6.93 29.06 -8.84
CA LYS A 263 8.20 28.57 -8.27
C LYS A 263 8.79 27.47 -9.16
N PHE A 264 8.01 26.44 -9.49
CA PHE A 264 8.53 25.25 -10.19
C PHE A 264 8.58 25.39 -11.71
N SER A 265 7.85 26.34 -12.29
CA SER A 265 8.02 26.75 -13.69
C SER A 265 9.40 27.37 -13.94
N LYS A 266 9.94 28.13 -12.96
CA LYS A 266 11.28 28.74 -13.05
C LYS A 266 12.40 27.79 -12.62
N ALA A 267 12.22 27.10 -11.48
CA ALA A 267 13.26 26.25 -10.90
C ALA A 267 13.36 24.86 -11.56
N GLY A 268 12.32 24.44 -12.29
CA GLY A 268 12.18 23.08 -12.78
C GLY A 268 11.83 22.08 -11.67
N LEU A 269 11.35 20.91 -12.08
CA LEU A 269 11.14 19.76 -11.21
C LEU A 269 12.15 18.66 -11.52
N LYS A 270 12.61 17.96 -10.49
CA LYS A 270 13.46 16.76 -10.62
C LYS A 270 12.64 15.58 -11.10
N SER A 271 11.38 15.48 -10.65
CA SER A 271 10.47 14.41 -11.02
C SER A 271 9.71 14.73 -12.31
N PRO A 272 9.86 13.93 -13.38
CA PRO A 272 9.09 14.12 -14.60
C PRO A 272 7.58 13.88 -14.37
N TYR A 273 7.22 13.04 -13.40
CA TYR A 273 5.82 12.76 -13.07
C TYR A 273 5.13 13.93 -12.38
N ALA A 274 5.87 14.82 -11.72
CA ALA A 274 5.32 15.92 -10.93
C ALA A 274 4.82 17.09 -11.80
N TYR A 275 5.17 17.14 -13.09
CA TYR A 275 4.70 18.16 -14.02
C TYR A 275 3.20 18.14 -14.25
N CYS A 276 2.50 17.04 -13.99
CA CYS A 276 1.03 16.98 -14.10
C CYS A 276 0.30 17.85 -13.06
N PHE A 277 1.02 18.37 -12.05
CA PHE A 277 0.48 19.27 -11.02
C PHE A 277 0.77 20.75 -11.28
N LEU A 278 1.50 21.07 -12.36
CA LEU A 278 1.79 22.45 -12.80
C LEU A 278 0.78 22.87 -13.87
#